data_AF-A0A820I686-F1
#
_entry.id   AF-A0A820I686-F1
#
_cell.length_a   1.000
_cell.length_b   1.000
_cell.length_c   1.000
_cell.angle_alpha   90.00
_cell.angle_beta   90.00
_cell.angle_gamma   90.00
#
_symmetry.space_group_name_H-M   'P 1'
#
loop_
_entity.id
_entity.type
_entity.pdbx_description
1 polymer ?
#
loop_
_entity_poly.entity_id
_entity_poly.type
_entity_poly.pdbx_seq_one_letter_code
_entity_poly.pdbx_strand_id
1 'polypeptide(L)'
;MESTSVTTSFVPFNVAVIGCGIGGLAAAIALRRHGHVVTVYERSHFASEVGASLTIAANGTKYLDQWGIDIIGARAIIVKKLIMRNWTDGTIRDVYDFNDYKTKWGSNYYMFHRIDLHEQMQLTAKTLGVNIVLDHKAVNINSVEGIVTFDNGTSTRADLIIGADGVRSCVREQIGIMPQTKPCTSTCYRCVIPTSRVKQLNLKNFANDHAIQFWGGFGINKIVVT
;
A
#
# COMPACT_ATOMS: atom_id res chain seq x y z
N MET A 1 -2.79 25.84 48.20
CA MET A 1 -2.07 25.11 47.13
C MET A 1 -3.08 24.84 46.04
N GLU A 2 -3.19 25.73 45.06
CA GLU A 2 -4.07 25.53 43.90
C GLU A 2 -3.40 24.55 42.94
N SER A 3 -4.01 23.39 42.74
CA SER A 3 -3.61 22.48 41.68
C SER A 3 -4.11 23.03 40.35
N THR A 4 -3.22 23.65 39.58
CA THR A 4 -3.47 24.00 38.18
C THR A 4 -3.58 22.71 37.36
N SER A 5 -4.81 22.33 37.02
CA SER A 5 -5.08 21.27 36.04
C SER A 5 -4.73 21.82 34.65
N VAL A 6 -3.56 21.44 34.13
CA VAL A 6 -3.21 21.70 32.74
C VAL A 6 -4.14 20.86 31.87
N THR A 7 -5.19 21.49 31.34
CA THR A 7 -5.98 20.93 30.25
C THR A 7 -5.14 21.04 28.99
N THR A 8 -4.47 19.95 28.61
CA THR A 8 -3.76 19.88 27.33
C THR A 8 -4.79 19.87 26.19
N SER A 9 -5.16 21.05 25.69
CA SER A 9 -5.99 21.19 24.51
C SER A 9 -5.25 20.63 23.28
N PHE A 10 -5.93 19.82 22.46
CA PHE A 10 -5.34 19.25 21.25
C PHE A 10 -4.99 20.35 20.24
N VAL A 11 -3.74 20.38 19.78
CA VAL A 11 -3.26 21.28 18.73
C VAL A 11 -2.96 20.46 17.47
N PRO A 12 -3.70 20.67 16.36
CA PRO A 12 -3.40 19.99 15.10
C PRO A 12 -2.01 20.35 14.56
N PHE A 13 -1.17 19.35 14.32
CA PHE A 13 0.03 19.52 13.48
C PHE A 13 -0.33 19.71 12.01
N ASN A 14 0.47 20.53 11.33
CA ASN A 14 0.60 20.55 9.88
C ASN A 14 1.62 19.49 9.46
N VAL A 15 1.17 18.47 8.74
CA VAL A 15 1.98 17.30 8.38
C VAL A 15 2.24 17.26 6.88
N ALA A 16 3.50 17.18 6.48
CA ALA A 16 3.92 16.90 5.11
C ALA A 16 4.23 15.40 4.96
N VAL A 17 3.48 14.70 4.12
CA VAL A 17 3.74 13.29 3.78
C VAL A 17 4.42 13.25 2.41
N ILE A 18 5.63 12.72 2.35
CA ILE A 18 6.42 12.63 1.11
C ILE A 18 6.19 11.26 0.48
N GLY A 19 5.47 11.22 -0.63
CA GLY A 19 5.10 10.02 -1.38
C GLY A 19 3.61 9.70 -1.23
N CYS A 20 2.90 9.58 -2.36
CA CYS A 20 1.48 9.20 -2.41
C CYS A 20 1.30 7.72 -2.78
N GLY A 21 2.19 6.84 -2.31
CA GLY A 21 1.97 5.39 -2.37
C GLY A 21 0.96 4.91 -1.33
N ILE A 22 0.67 3.59 -1.31
CA ILE A 22 -0.22 2.97 -0.31
C ILE A 22 0.17 3.34 1.13
N GLY A 23 1.48 3.33 1.45
CA GLY A 23 1.97 3.70 2.78
C GLY A 23 1.74 5.18 3.14
N GLY A 24 1.97 6.09 2.18
CA GLY A 24 1.75 7.53 2.40
C GLY A 24 0.27 7.87 2.53
N LEU A 25 -0.59 7.25 1.71
CA LEU A 25 -2.04 7.38 1.84
C LEU A 25 -2.56 6.82 3.16
N ALA A 26 -2.07 5.66 3.60
CA ALA A 26 -2.41 5.10 4.90
C ALA A 26 -2.04 6.04 6.05
N ALA A 27 -0.81 6.60 6.03
CA ALA A 27 -0.37 7.58 7.02
C ALA A 27 -1.25 8.84 6.99
N ALA A 28 -1.55 9.36 5.81
CA ALA A 28 -2.35 10.57 5.65
C ALA A 28 -3.79 10.39 6.15
N ILE A 29 -4.44 9.28 5.79
CA ILE A 29 -5.79 8.94 6.26
C ILE A 29 -5.80 8.81 7.78
N ALA A 30 -4.84 8.08 8.35
CA ALA A 30 -4.73 7.90 9.80
C ALA A 30 -4.57 9.24 10.52
N LEU A 31 -3.59 10.07 10.11
CA LEU A 31 -3.33 11.38 10.72
C LEU A 31 -4.52 12.33 10.57
N ARG A 32 -5.17 12.34 9.41
CA ARG A 32 -6.32 13.22 9.16
C ARG A 32 -7.50 12.84 10.04
N ARG A 33 -7.75 11.54 10.25
CA ARG A 33 -8.77 11.04 11.19
C ARG A 33 -8.50 11.42 12.65
N HIS A 34 -7.25 11.67 13.02
CA HIS A 34 -6.87 12.15 14.35
C HIS A 34 -6.85 13.68 14.45
N GLY A 35 -7.37 14.40 13.45
CA GLY A 35 -7.57 15.86 13.51
C GLY A 35 -6.40 16.69 13.00
N HIS A 36 -5.34 16.09 12.47
CA HIS A 36 -4.21 16.84 11.89
C HIS A 36 -4.54 17.43 10.52
N VAL A 37 -3.78 18.43 10.11
CA VAL A 37 -3.79 18.99 8.76
C VAL A 37 -2.72 18.26 7.95
N VAL A 38 -3.10 17.63 6.84
CA VAL A 38 -2.18 16.76 6.11
C VAL A 38 -2.12 17.16 4.63
N THR A 39 -0.90 17.35 4.14
CA THR A 39 -0.62 17.47 2.71
C THR A 39 0.31 16.34 2.27
N VAL A 40 -0.08 15.62 1.23
CA VAL A 40 0.71 14.57 0.59
C VAL A 40 1.35 15.13 -0.67
N TYR A 41 2.65 14.98 -0.80
CA TYR A 41 3.43 15.41 -1.95
C TYR A 41 3.90 14.20 -2.75
N GLU A 42 3.65 14.18 -4.05
CA GLU A 42 4.00 13.08 -4.95
C GLU A 42 4.79 13.57 -6.15
N ARG A 43 5.84 12.83 -6.49
CA ARG A 43 6.73 13.15 -7.62
C ARG A 43 6.11 12.90 -8.99
N SER A 44 5.11 12.04 -9.10
CA SER A 44 4.54 11.59 -10.37
C SER A 44 3.13 12.10 -10.61
N HIS A 45 2.69 12.08 -11.87
CA HIS A 45 1.30 12.30 -12.26
C HIS A 45 0.46 11.01 -12.27
N PHE A 46 0.92 9.95 -11.60
CA PHE A 46 0.30 8.61 -11.60
C PHE A 46 0.13 7.96 -12.99
N ALA A 47 0.78 8.48 -14.03
CA ALA A 47 0.59 8.04 -15.42
C ALA A 47 1.15 6.65 -15.75
N SER A 48 1.88 6.00 -14.83
CA SER A 48 2.75 4.86 -15.15
C SER A 48 2.72 3.73 -14.13
N GLU A 49 1.66 3.60 -13.32
CA GLU A 49 1.61 2.49 -12.38
C GLU A 49 1.36 1.18 -13.12
N VAL A 50 2.36 0.29 -13.13
CA VAL A 50 2.22 -1.08 -13.62
C VAL A 50 1.38 -1.83 -12.57
N GLY A 51 0.07 -1.87 -12.81
CA GLY A 51 -0.89 -2.55 -11.95
C GLY A 51 -0.50 -4.01 -11.75
N ALA A 52 -0.17 -4.35 -10.51
CA ALA A 52 0.10 -5.72 -10.10
C ALA A 52 -0.87 -6.08 -8.97
N SER A 53 -1.09 -7.38 -8.76
CA SER A 53 -1.87 -7.85 -7.62
C SER A 53 -1.14 -7.50 -6.31
N LEU A 54 -1.89 -7.02 -5.33
CA LEU A 54 -1.46 -6.81 -3.95
C LEU A 54 -2.40 -7.57 -3.03
N THR A 55 -1.84 -8.36 -2.12
CA THR A 55 -2.63 -9.03 -1.08
C THR A 55 -2.42 -8.34 0.27
N ILE A 56 -3.48 -8.21 1.05
CA ILE A 56 -3.47 -7.57 2.37
C ILE A 56 -4.17 -8.50 3.35
N ALA A 57 -3.42 -9.00 4.33
CA ALA A 57 -3.90 -9.85 5.40
C ALA A 57 -4.63 -9.05 6.50
N ALA A 58 -5.24 -9.74 7.47
CA ALA A 58 -6.06 -9.16 8.55
C ALA A 58 -5.39 -8.00 9.30
N ASN A 59 -4.07 -8.02 9.45
CA ASN A 59 -3.32 -6.96 10.12
C ASN A 59 -3.41 -5.61 9.38
N GLY A 60 -3.59 -5.62 8.05
CA GLY A 60 -3.82 -4.43 7.24
C GLY A 60 -5.30 -4.19 6.94
N THR A 61 -6.06 -5.23 6.60
CA THR A 61 -7.47 -5.06 6.17
C THR A 61 -8.37 -4.56 7.27
N LYS A 62 -8.06 -4.85 8.54
CA LYS A 62 -8.76 -4.25 9.69
C LYS A 62 -8.78 -2.72 9.63
N TYR A 63 -7.72 -2.09 9.12
CA TYR A 63 -7.66 -0.63 8.99
C TYR A 63 -8.39 -0.15 7.74
N LEU A 64 -8.38 -0.92 6.65
CA LEU A 64 -9.22 -0.60 5.49
C LEU A 64 -10.71 -0.60 5.89
N ASP A 65 -11.13 -1.59 6.68
CA ASP A 65 -12.48 -1.70 7.23
C ASP A 65 -12.79 -0.50 8.15
N GLN A 66 -11.92 -0.21 9.14
CA GLN A 66 -12.09 0.92 10.07
C GLN A 66 -12.08 2.29 9.39
N TRP A 67 -11.31 2.44 8.32
CA TRP A 67 -11.22 3.70 7.58
C TRP A 67 -12.37 3.87 6.58
N GLY A 68 -13.16 2.83 6.35
CA GLY A 68 -14.27 2.85 5.39
C GLY A 68 -13.79 2.92 3.95
N ILE A 69 -12.68 2.25 3.63
CA ILE A 69 -12.22 2.13 2.24
C ILE A 69 -13.24 1.29 1.47
N ASP A 70 -13.69 1.78 0.31
CA ASP A 70 -14.64 1.05 -0.53
C ASP A 70 -13.96 -0.15 -1.20
N ILE A 71 -14.06 -1.30 -0.55
CA ILE A 71 -13.53 -2.56 -1.06
C ILE A 71 -14.24 -3.03 -2.34
N ILE A 72 -15.50 -2.63 -2.57
CA ILE A 72 -16.26 -2.99 -3.77
C ILE A 72 -15.75 -2.16 -4.95
N GLY A 73 -15.61 -0.84 -4.74
CA GLY A 73 -14.97 0.08 -5.69
C GLY A 73 -13.53 -0.31 -6.02
N ALA A 74 -12.79 -0.83 -5.04
CA ALA A 74 -11.43 -1.35 -5.22
C ALA A 74 -11.37 -2.75 -5.85
N ARG A 75 -12.53 -3.33 -6.19
CA ARG A 75 -12.68 -4.67 -6.78
C ARG A 75 -11.96 -5.76 -6.00
N ALA A 76 -12.04 -5.68 -4.67
CA ALA A 76 -11.37 -6.62 -3.78
C ALA A 76 -11.90 -8.05 -3.97
N ILE A 77 -11.00 -9.01 -4.00
CA ILE A 77 -11.32 -10.44 -3.98
C ILE A 77 -10.97 -10.96 -2.59
N ILE A 78 -11.93 -11.62 -1.93
CA ILE A 78 -11.64 -12.37 -0.69
C ILE A 78 -10.85 -13.62 -1.08
N VAL A 79 -9.64 -13.75 -0.55
CA VAL A 79 -8.79 -14.94 -0.71
C VAL A 79 -9.35 -16.04 0.19
N LYS A 80 -9.78 -17.15 -0.41
CA LYS A 80 -10.36 -18.30 0.28
C LYS A 80 -9.41 -19.47 0.40
N LYS A 81 -8.41 -19.57 -0.49
CA LYS A 81 -7.46 -20.69 -0.50
C LYS A 81 -6.05 -20.26 -0.87
N LEU A 82 -5.06 -21.01 -0.40
CA LEU A 82 -3.72 -21.05 -0.94
C LEU A 82 -3.50 -22.45 -1.51
N ILE A 83 -3.25 -22.55 -2.81
CA ILE A 83 -3.14 -23.82 -3.53
C ILE A 83 -1.69 -24.01 -3.97
N MET A 84 -1.04 -25.05 -3.46
CA MET A 84 0.28 -25.48 -3.90
C MET A 84 0.13 -26.51 -5.02
N ARG A 85 0.84 -26.31 -6.13
CA ARG A 85 0.85 -27.20 -7.29
C ARG A 85 2.23 -27.74 -7.58
N ASN A 86 2.27 -28.98 -8.07
CA ASN A 86 3.49 -29.61 -8.55
C ASN A 86 4.02 -28.86 -9.78
N TRP A 87 5.33 -28.65 -9.83
CA TRP A 87 5.98 -27.92 -10.94
C TRP A 87 5.87 -28.66 -12.28
N THR A 88 5.95 -29.99 -12.24
CA THR A 88 6.07 -30.85 -13.43
C THR A 88 4.76 -31.01 -14.19
N ASP A 89 3.65 -31.17 -13.49
CA ASP A 89 2.35 -31.52 -14.08
C ASP A 89 1.19 -30.60 -13.66
N GLY A 90 1.44 -29.65 -12.75
CA GLY A 90 0.43 -28.70 -12.26
C GLY A 90 -0.64 -29.32 -11.36
N THR A 91 -0.52 -30.60 -10.97
CA THR A 91 -1.44 -31.26 -10.04
C THR A 91 -1.41 -30.59 -8.68
N ILE A 92 -2.54 -30.59 -7.97
CA ILE A 92 -2.65 -30.01 -6.64
C ILE A 92 -1.84 -30.90 -5.68
N ARG A 93 -0.84 -30.29 -5.04
CA ARG A 93 -0.03 -30.93 -4.01
C ARG A 93 -0.60 -30.70 -2.62
N ASP A 94 -1.07 -29.48 -2.35
CA ASP A 94 -1.64 -29.11 -1.06
C ASP A 94 -2.62 -27.93 -1.21
N VAL A 95 -3.54 -27.81 -0.26
CA VAL A 95 -4.53 -26.72 -0.19
C VAL A 95 -4.67 -26.28 1.25
N TYR A 96 -4.29 -25.02 1.50
CA TYR A 96 -4.63 -24.35 2.75
C TYR A 96 -5.92 -23.55 2.57
N ASP A 97 -6.90 -23.81 3.43
CA ASP A 97 -8.22 -23.18 3.38
C ASP A 97 -8.27 -21.97 4.35
N PHE A 98 -8.84 -20.85 3.89
CA PHE A 98 -9.01 -19.61 4.64
C PHE A 98 -10.47 -19.32 5.01
N ASN A 99 -11.38 -20.30 4.95
CA ASN A 99 -12.80 -20.09 5.26
C ASN A 99 -13.04 -19.63 6.71
N ASP A 100 -12.19 -20.02 7.67
CA ASP A 100 -12.25 -19.58 9.07
C ASP A 100 -11.47 -18.27 9.34
N TYR A 101 -10.80 -17.72 8.33
CA TYR A 101 -9.82 -16.64 8.49
C TYR A 101 -10.44 -15.39 9.11
N LYS A 102 -11.62 -14.96 8.63
CA LYS A 102 -12.32 -13.79 9.18
C LYS A 102 -12.72 -14.01 10.63
N THR A 103 -13.23 -15.19 10.97
CA THR A 103 -13.62 -15.54 12.35
C THR A 103 -12.40 -15.52 13.28
N LYS A 104 -11.27 -16.04 12.80
CA LYS A 104 -10.02 -16.13 13.57
C LYS A 104 -9.33 -14.78 13.77
N TRP A 105 -9.38 -13.89 12.78
CA TRP A 105 -8.57 -12.66 12.77
C TRP A 105 -9.38 -11.35 12.73
N GLY A 106 -10.71 -11.42 12.67
CA GLY A 106 -11.62 -10.27 12.69
C GLY A 106 -11.86 -9.60 11.33
N SER A 107 -10.95 -9.78 10.36
CA SER A 107 -11.05 -9.19 9.01
C SER A 107 -10.69 -10.19 7.92
N ASN A 108 -11.18 -9.94 6.70
CA ASN A 108 -10.92 -10.79 5.54
C ASN A 108 -9.47 -10.65 5.06
N TYR A 109 -8.95 -11.72 4.43
CA TYR A 109 -7.76 -11.63 3.58
C TYR A 109 -8.19 -11.17 2.19
N TYR A 110 -7.79 -9.96 1.78
CA TYR A 110 -8.14 -9.42 0.47
C TYR A 110 -6.97 -9.46 -0.50
N MET A 111 -7.32 -9.55 -1.77
CA MET A 111 -6.47 -9.34 -2.92
C MET A 111 -7.05 -8.23 -3.78
N PHE A 112 -6.19 -7.32 -4.23
CA PHE A 112 -6.55 -6.14 -5.00
C PHE A 112 -5.69 -6.04 -6.25
N HIS A 113 -6.23 -5.39 -7.27
CA HIS A 113 -5.39 -4.71 -8.23
C HIS A 113 -4.85 -3.43 -7.58
N ARG A 114 -3.53 -3.21 -7.58
CA ARG A 114 -2.92 -2.11 -6.79
C ARG A 114 -3.48 -0.73 -7.15
N ILE A 115 -3.75 -0.50 -8.43
CA ILE A 115 -4.33 0.77 -8.92
C ILE A 115 -5.71 0.99 -8.30
N ASP A 116 -6.59 -0.01 -8.37
CA ASP A 116 -7.97 0.10 -7.88
C ASP A 116 -8.01 0.37 -6.37
N LEU A 117 -7.14 -0.29 -5.58
CA LEU A 117 -7.01 0.01 -4.15
C LEU A 117 -6.46 1.43 -3.91
N HIS A 118 -5.43 1.81 -4.66
CA HIS A 118 -4.80 3.13 -4.55
C HIS A 118 -5.79 4.24 -4.84
N GLU A 119 -6.58 4.13 -5.90
CA GLU A 119 -7.65 5.07 -6.27
C GLU A 119 -8.67 5.24 -5.14
N GLN A 120 -9.15 4.13 -4.56
CA GLN A 120 -10.10 4.21 -3.44
C GLN A 120 -9.48 4.84 -2.19
N MET A 121 -8.20 4.54 -1.90
CA MET A 121 -7.49 5.20 -0.80
C MET A 121 -7.30 6.70 -1.06
N GLN A 122 -7.00 7.11 -2.30
CA GLN A 122 -6.92 8.52 -2.67
C GLN A 122 -8.27 9.22 -2.51
N LEU A 123 -9.36 8.58 -2.95
CA LEU A 123 -10.70 9.11 -2.79
C LEU A 123 -11.04 9.30 -1.31
N THR A 124 -10.81 8.29 -0.47
CA THR A 124 -11.03 8.40 0.98
C THR A 124 -10.18 9.52 1.60
N ALA A 125 -8.90 9.62 1.24
CA ALA A 125 -8.02 10.68 1.74
C ALA A 125 -8.55 12.07 1.38
N LYS A 126 -8.93 12.29 0.12
CA LYS A 126 -9.51 13.56 -0.36
C LYS A 126 -10.82 13.89 0.34
N THR A 127 -11.71 12.91 0.52
CA THR A 127 -12.98 13.09 1.25
C THR A 127 -12.76 13.49 2.71
N LEU A 128 -11.69 13.00 3.34
CA LEU A 128 -11.29 13.44 4.68
C LEU A 128 -10.64 14.83 4.70
N GLY A 129 -10.36 15.44 3.55
CA GLY A 129 -9.73 16.74 3.42
C GLY A 129 -8.20 16.70 3.42
N VAL A 130 -7.59 15.55 3.08
CA VAL A 130 -6.15 15.49 2.78
C VAL A 130 -5.88 16.23 1.47
N ASN A 131 -4.95 17.18 1.48
CA ASN A 131 -4.48 17.82 0.25
C ASN A 131 -3.45 16.91 -0.44
N ILE A 132 -3.59 16.66 -1.74
CA ILE A 132 -2.65 15.84 -2.51
C ILE A 132 -2.10 16.70 -3.64
N VAL A 133 -0.78 16.92 -3.62
CA VAL A 133 -0.07 17.77 -4.56
C VAL A 133 0.90 16.91 -5.37
N LEU A 134 0.81 17.00 -6.69
CA LEU A 134 1.62 16.23 -7.63
C LEU A 134 2.78 17.08 -8.16
N ASP A 135 3.72 16.47 -8.88
CA ASP A 135 4.93 17.14 -9.39
C ASP A 135 5.79 17.74 -8.27
N HIS A 136 5.86 17.05 -7.13
CA HIS A 136 6.60 17.49 -5.95
C HIS A 136 7.53 16.38 -5.47
N LYS A 137 8.65 16.20 -6.18
CA LYS A 137 9.70 15.26 -5.75
C LYS A 137 10.59 15.95 -4.72
N ALA A 138 10.56 15.49 -3.47
CA ALA A 138 11.45 16.00 -2.44
C ALA A 138 12.92 15.70 -2.81
N VAL A 139 13.77 16.72 -2.69
CA VAL A 139 15.22 16.64 -2.95
C VAL A 139 16.07 17.03 -1.75
N ASN A 140 15.50 17.75 -0.78
CA ASN A 140 16.18 18.13 0.45
C ASN A 140 15.17 18.26 1.60
N ILE A 141 15.59 17.87 2.80
CA ILE A 141 14.79 17.98 4.04
C ILE A 141 15.64 18.67 5.09
N ASN A 142 15.19 19.84 5.57
CA ASN A 142 15.69 20.44 6.80
C ASN A 142 14.74 20.09 7.95
N SER A 143 15.07 19.04 8.70
CA SER A 143 14.24 18.55 9.81
C SER A 143 14.20 19.49 11.02
N VAL A 144 15.20 20.35 11.18
CA VAL A 144 15.25 21.33 12.29
C VAL A 144 14.25 22.45 12.05
N GLU A 145 14.16 22.94 10.81
CA GLU A 145 13.25 24.04 10.44
C GLU A 145 11.86 23.56 9.96
N GLY A 146 11.74 22.25 9.70
CA GLY A 146 10.53 21.63 9.16
C GLY A 146 10.33 21.90 7.66
N ILE A 147 11.41 22.14 6.91
CA ILE A 147 11.34 22.53 5.49
C ILE A 147 11.59 21.32 4.59
N VAL A 148 10.75 21.19 3.57
CA VAL A 148 10.92 20.26 2.44
C VAL A 148 11.13 21.09 1.18
N THR A 149 12.19 20.80 0.43
CA THR A 149 12.46 21.41 -0.88
C THR A 149 12.20 20.39 -1.99
N PHE A 150 11.55 20.83 -3.06
CA PHE A 150 11.18 20.01 -4.20
C PHE A 150 12.01 20.35 -5.45
N ASP A 151 12.10 19.42 -6.41
CA ASP A 151 12.87 19.61 -7.65
C ASP A 151 12.26 20.64 -8.62
N ASN A 152 10.98 20.96 -8.46
CA ASN A 152 10.29 22.03 -9.19
C ASN A 152 10.63 23.44 -8.66
N GLY A 153 11.49 23.55 -7.64
CA GLY A 153 11.92 24.82 -7.04
C GLY A 153 11.00 25.36 -5.94
N THR A 154 9.87 24.70 -5.65
CA THR A 154 9.02 25.07 -4.51
C THR A 154 9.52 24.47 -3.21
N SER A 155 9.03 25.00 -2.10
CA SER A 155 9.27 24.44 -0.77
C SER A 155 8.01 24.54 0.10
N THR A 156 7.92 23.71 1.12
CA THR A 156 6.88 23.77 2.14
C THR A 156 7.49 23.70 3.52
N ARG A 157 6.81 24.28 4.50
CA ARG A 157 7.10 24.10 5.92
C ARG A 157 6.02 23.24 6.57
N ALA A 158 6.40 22.37 7.49
CA ALA A 158 5.50 21.50 8.25
C ALA A 158 6.02 21.29 9.67
N ASP A 159 5.11 21.01 10.61
CA ASP A 159 5.45 20.65 12.00
C ASP A 159 5.97 19.22 12.10
N LEU A 160 5.55 18.36 11.15
CA LEU A 160 5.97 16.97 11.04
C LEU A 160 6.15 16.58 9.57
N ILE A 161 7.22 15.85 9.27
CA ILE A 161 7.51 15.31 7.94
C ILE A 161 7.48 13.79 8.03
N ILE A 162 6.67 13.15 7.19
CA ILE A 162 6.58 11.69 7.07
C ILE A 162 7.24 11.25 5.77
N GLY A 163 8.35 10.52 5.86
CA GLY A 163 9.01 9.89 4.72
C GLY A 163 8.28 8.61 4.29
N ALA A 164 7.51 8.69 3.21
CA ALA A 164 6.78 7.57 2.60
C ALA A 164 7.11 7.39 1.10
N ASP A 165 8.32 7.81 0.69
CA ASP A 165 8.81 7.95 -0.68
C ASP A 165 9.45 6.67 -1.26
N GLY A 166 9.16 5.53 -0.63
CA GLY A 166 9.43 4.19 -1.15
C GLY A 166 10.86 3.70 -0.96
N VAL A 167 11.23 2.63 -1.67
CA VAL A 167 12.48 1.90 -1.44
C VAL A 167 13.74 2.75 -1.71
N ARG A 168 13.65 3.73 -2.61
CA ARG A 168 14.72 4.70 -2.92
C ARG A 168 14.50 6.05 -2.24
N SER A 169 14.12 5.99 -0.96
CA SER A 169 13.78 7.15 -0.15
C SER A 169 14.93 8.15 -0.04
N CYS A 170 14.67 9.39 -0.44
CA CYS A 170 15.54 10.54 -0.17
C CYS A 170 15.43 10.94 1.31
N VAL A 171 14.22 10.93 1.87
CA VAL A 171 13.99 11.32 3.27
C VAL A 171 14.82 10.47 4.24
N ARG A 172 14.96 9.17 3.97
CA ARG A 172 15.76 8.25 4.78
C ARG A 172 17.24 8.66 4.86
N GLU A 173 17.82 9.13 3.76
CA GLU A 173 19.22 9.58 3.73
C GLU A 173 19.39 10.90 4.51
N GLN A 174 18.39 11.79 4.48
CA GLN A 174 18.41 13.06 5.21
C GLN A 174 18.41 12.89 6.74
N ILE A 175 17.89 11.78 7.25
CA ILE A 175 17.94 11.43 8.68
C ILE A 175 19.17 10.58 9.04
N GLY A 176 20.17 10.51 8.16
CA GLY A 176 21.44 9.82 8.40
C GLY A 176 21.39 8.30 8.21
N ILE A 177 20.30 7.75 7.67
CA ILE A 177 20.18 6.32 7.40
C ILE A 177 20.59 6.06 5.95
N MET A 178 21.83 5.63 5.75
CA MET A 178 22.36 5.29 4.44
C MET A 178 22.19 3.79 4.16
N PRO A 179 21.27 3.38 3.27
CA PRO A 179 21.01 1.98 3.02
C PRO A 179 22.14 1.36 2.18
N GLN A 180 22.67 0.23 2.62
CA GLN A 180 23.45 -0.63 1.73
C GLN A 180 22.50 -1.50 0.91
N THR A 181 22.52 -1.35 -0.41
CA THR A 181 21.71 -2.17 -1.31
C THR A 181 22.58 -3.22 -1.99
N LYS A 182 22.08 -4.45 -2.07
CA LYS A 182 22.68 -5.53 -2.84
C LYS A 182 21.64 -6.14 -3.78
N PRO A 183 21.99 -6.49 -5.02
CA PRO A 183 21.08 -7.21 -5.90
C PRO A 183 20.56 -8.50 -5.24
N CYS A 184 19.28 -8.81 -5.44
CA CYS A 184 18.73 -10.11 -5.04
C CYS A 184 19.23 -11.20 -6.00
N THR A 185 19.40 -12.42 -5.50
CA THR A 185 19.72 -13.61 -6.32
C THR A 185 18.54 -14.09 -7.17
N SER A 186 17.38 -13.44 -7.06
CA SER A 186 16.16 -13.80 -7.78
C SER A 186 15.48 -12.55 -8.36
N THR A 187 14.72 -12.74 -9.44
CA THR A 187 13.92 -11.71 -10.11
C THR A 187 12.50 -12.22 -10.30
N CYS A 188 11.52 -11.34 -10.13
CA CYS A 188 10.10 -11.66 -10.32
C CYS A 188 9.57 -10.93 -11.55
N TYR A 189 9.20 -11.68 -12.58
CA TYR A 189 8.42 -11.17 -13.70
C TYR A 189 6.95 -11.13 -13.31
N ARG A 190 6.27 -10.05 -13.67
CA ARG A 190 4.85 -9.85 -13.37
C ARG A 190 4.13 -9.43 -14.64
N CYS A 191 2.92 -9.96 -14.81
CA CYS A 191 2.00 -9.54 -15.86
C CYS A 191 0.57 -9.66 -15.34
N VAL A 192 -0.33 -8.89 -15.93
CA VAL A 192 -1.76 -9.02 -15.71
C VAL A 192 -2.37 -9.55 -17.00
N ILE A 193 -3.12 -10.65 -16.89
CA ILE A 193 -3.80 -11.27 -18.02
C ILE A 193 -5.28 -10.92 -17.91
N PRO A 194 -5.90 -10.29 -18.94
CA PRO A 194 -7.33 -10.02 -18.92
C PRO A 194 -8.15 -11.29 -18.71
N THR A 195 -9.14 -11.23 -17.82
CA THR A 195 -10.03 -12.37 -17.52
C THR A 195 -10.70 -12.93 -18.78
N SER A 196 -11.03 -12.07 -19.75
CA SER A 196 -11.57 -12.47 -21.06
C SER A 196 -10.59 -13.37 -21.82
N ARG A 197 -9.29 -13.06 -21.78
CA ARG A 197 -8.24 -13.87 -22.42
C ARG A 197 -8.07 -15.21 -21.72
N VAL A 198 -8.07 -15.25 -20.39
CA VAL A 198 -8.01 -16.51 -19.62
C VAL A 198 -9.21 -17.41 -19.99
N LYS A 199 -10.40 -16.83 -20.11
CA LYS A 199 -11.61 -17.56 -20.53
C LYS A 199 -11.52 -18.10 -21.96
N GLN A 200 -10.99 -17.32 -22.90
CA GLN A 200 -10.76 -17.76 -24.29
C GLN A 200 -9.78 -18.93 -24.39
N LEU A 201 -8.79 -18.99 -23.49
CA LEU A 201 -7.79 -20.06 -23.45
C LEU A 201 -8.29 -21.33 -22.73
N ASN A 202 -9.57 -21.41 -22.37
CA ASN A 202 -10.16 -22.50 -21.56
C ASN A 202 -9.48 -22.71 -20.20
N LEU A 203 -8.86 -21.66 -19.66
CA LEU A 203 -8.18 -21.65 -18.36
C LEU A 203 -9.09 -21.16 -17.23
N LYS A 204 -10.40 -21.44 -17.33
CA LYS A 204 -11.46 -20.80 -16.52
C LYS A 204 -11.29 -20.99 -15.00
N ASN A 205 -10.67 -22.08 -14.56
CA ASN A 205 -10.42 -22.33 -13.14
C ASN A 205 -9.56 -21.21 -12.53
N PHE A 206 -8.53 -20.75 -13.25
CA PHE A 206 -7.66 -19.66 -12.78
C PHE A 206 -8.32 -18.27 -12.81
N ALA A 207 -9.44 -18.11 -13.51
CA ALA A 207 -10.19 -16.85 -13.54
C ALA A 207 -11.23 -16.73 -12.43
N ASN A 208 -11.67 -17.85 -11.86
CA ASN A 208 -12.79 -17.91 -10.92
C ASN A 208 -12.37 -18.36 -9.52
N ASP A 209 -11.18 -18.95 -9.38
CA ASP A 209 -10.68 -19.38 -8.08
C ASP A 209 -10.34 -18.16 -7.22
N HIS A 210 -11.02 -18.04 -6.08
CA HIS A 210 -10.67 -17.11 -5.01
C HIS A 210 -9.43 -17.62 -4.25
N ALA A 211 -8.31 -17.76 -4.95
CA ALA A 211 -7.13 -18.44 -4.42
C ALA A 211 -5.83 -17.83 -4.92
N ILE A 212 -4.83 -17.85 -4.07
CA ILE A 212 -3.44 -17.67 -4.48
C ILE A 212 -2.94 -19.06 -4.87
N GLN A 213 -2.49 -19.25 -6.10
CA GLN A 213 -1.96 -20.53 -6.59
C GLN A 213 -0.48 -20.39 -6.88
N PHE A 214 0.33 -21.37 -6.47
CA PHE A 214 1.74 -21.37 -6.83
C PHE A 214 2.25 -22.74 -7.26
N TRP A 215 3.11 -22.74 -8.26
CA TRP A 215 3.81 -23.91 -8.77
C TRP A 215 5.26 -23.85 -8.32
N GLY A 216 5.78 -24.96 -7.83
CA GLY A 216 7.17 -25.08 -7.37
C GLY A 216 7.29 -25.44 -5.90
N GLY A 217 8.52 -25.75 -5.49
CA GLY A 217 8.85 -26.12 -4.12
C GLY A 217 9.33 -24.94 -3.28
N PHE A 218 10.18 -25.19 -2.28
CA PHE A 218 10.71 -24.15 -1.39
C PHE A 218 11.79 -23.25 -2.01
N GLY A 219 12.25 -23.55 -3.24
CA GLY A 219 13.29 -22.79 -3.96
C GLY A 219 12.83 -21.45 -4.56
N ILE A 220 13.71 -20.84 -5.37
CA ILE A 220 13.47 -19.53 -6.03
C ILE A 220 12.61 -19.62 -7.30
N ASN A 221 12.56 -20.80 -7.94
CA ASN A 221 11.80 -21.02 -9.15
C ASN A 221 10.34 -21.29 -8.79
N LYS A 222 9.50 -20.26 -8.96
CA LYS A 222 8.07 -20.30 -8.63
C LYS A 222 7.28 -19.52 -9.65
N ILE A 223 6.10 -20.04 -9.97
CA ILE A 223 5.05 -19.29 -10.65
C ILE A 223 3.97 -19.02 -9.61
N VAL A 224 3.52 -17.78 -9.51
CA VAL A 224 2.40 -17.40 -8.65
C VAL A 224 1.31 -16.82 -9.53
N VAL A 225 0.10 -17.36 -9.39
CA VAL A 225 -1.12 -16.87 -10.04
C VAL A 225 -2.06 -16.39 -8.95
N THR A 226 -2.55 -15.19 -9.14
CA THR A 226 -3.45 -14.45 -8.25
C THR A 226 -4.69 -14.04 -9.03
#